data_AF-A0A521RRQ8-F1
#
_entry.id   AF-A0A521RRQ8-F1
#
_cell.length_a   1.000
_cell.length_b   1.000
_cell.length_c   1.000
_cell.angle_alpha   90.00
_cell.angle_beta   90.00
_cell.angle_gamma   90.00
#
_symmetry.space_group_name_H-M   'P 1'
#
loop_
_entity.id
_entity.type
_entity.pdbx_description
1 polymer ?
#
loop_
_entity_poly.entity_id
_entity_poly.type
_entity_poly.pdbx_seq_one_letter_code
_entity_poly.pdbx_strand_id
1 'polypeptide(L)'
;MTLMTMRLIRDVGLPVLVVSTLIGCAHVHEQGTMAGEGRPKINEKKIATLDLETVVPRSLFFSPDGRHAIWVSKAGEQFRVVLDGVAGPPVDSLAKGPVVLSPDGRRIVYLIENKTNRRLSVVIDGTPGPEYEKILSGTPIFSPNGRRIAYGALLQEKYQVVLDGMAGPDYELVGHLTFSADSRHFAYAAQKEKKRFIVLDGVAGPPFEDVFISGFSPDSRHLVYYANQEKKQRVVVDQQPGQEFDSIGPIQFLYEKKDGPGQISYVGLRGEEVIQITQALD
;
A
#
# COMPACT_ATOMS: atom_id res chain seq x y z
N MET A 1 -43.09 10.18 28.21
CA MET A 1 -43.25 10.19 26.74
C MET A 1 -42.58 11.43 26.20
N THR A 2 -41.41 11.29 25.61
CA THR A 2 -40.80 12.31 24.76
C THR A 2 -40.15 11.55 23.61
N LEU A 3 -40.85 11.50 22.48
CA LEU A 3 -40.32 11.01 21.21
C LEU A 3 -39.23 11.99 20.77
N MET A 4 -38.04 11.48 20.46
CA MET A 4 -37.05 12.23 19.69
C MET A 4 -36.76 11.44 18.42
N THR A 5 -37.10 12.07 17.31
CA THR A 5 -37.16 11.53 15.96
C THR A 5 -35.75 11.27 15.42
N MET A 6 -35.44 10.02 15.03
CA MET A 6 -34.25 9.72 14.23
C MET A 6 -34.38 10.39 12.85
N ARG A 7 -33.58 11.43 12.59
CA ARG A 7 -33.26 11.85 11.23
C ARG A 7 -32.04 11.05 10.75
N LEU A 8 -32.25 10.18 9.77
CA LEU A 8 -31.15 9.66 8.96
C LEU A 8 -30.51 10.83 8.20
N ILE A 9 -29.27 11.17 8.53
CA ILE A 9 -28.41 11.95 7.64
C ILE A 9 -27.51 10.95 6.93
N ARG A 10 -27.90 10.59 5.71
CA ARG A 10 -27.02 10.02 4.70
C ARG A 10 -26.11 11.15 4.24
N ASP A 11 -24.81 11.01 4.49
CA ASP A 11 -23.69 11.57 3.71
C ASP A 11 -22.50 11.79 4.63
N VAL A 12 -21.56 10.84 4.63
CA VAL A 12 -20.11 11.03 4.38
C VAL A 12 -19.55 9.61 4.21
N GLY A 13 -19.53 9.12 2.97
CA GLY A 13 -18.94 7.83 2.62
C GLY A 13 -17.43 7.95 2.42
N LEU A 14 -16.68 8.09 3.52
CA LEU A 14 -15.22 7.92 3.52
C LEU A 14 -14.90 6.47 3.87
N PRO A 15 -14.50 5.61 2.92
CA PRO A 15 -13.93 4.31 3.25
C PRO A 15 -12.50 4.52 3.78
N VAL A 16 -12.26 4.09 5.02
CA VAL A 16 -10.91 3.94 5.56
C VAL A 16 -10.42 2.55 5.17
N LEU A 17 -9.40 2.48 4.31
CA LEU A 17 -8.75 1.21 3.97
C LEU A 17 -7.64 0.94 5.00
N VAL A 18 -7.90 0.02 5.93
CA VAL A 18 -6.86 -0.52 6.82
C VAL A 18 -6.23 -1.72 6.10
N VAL A 19 -5.04 -1.55 5.54
CA VAL A 19 -4.25 -2.68 5.02
C VAL A 19 -3.41 -3.22 6.17
N SER A 20 -3.94 -4.22 6.88
CA SER A 20 -3.17 -4.99 7.85
C SER A 20 -2.52 -6.19 7.14
N THR A 21 -1.21 -6.14 6.91
CA THR A 21 -0.43 -7.34 6.55
C THR A 21 -0.24 -8.19 7.81
N LEU A 22 -1.11 -9.18 8.00
CA LEU A 22 -0.86 -10.27 8.94
C LEU A 22 0.10 -11.26 8.25
N ILE A 23 1.37 -11.22 8.61
CA ILE A 23 2.33 -12.26 8.25
C ILE A 23 2.43 -13.25 9.43
N GLY A 24 1.87 -14.44 9.22
CA GLY A 24 2.55 -15.72 9.46
C GLY A 24 2.66 -16.29 10.88
N CYS A 25 1.78 -17.26 11.15
CA CYS A 25 1.99 -18.56 11.78
C CYS A 25 3.04 -18.72 12.91
N ALA A 26 2.56 -19.03 14.12
CA ALA A 26 3.34 -19.74 15.13
C ALA A 26 2.79 -21.16 15.32
N HIS A 27 3.64 -22.16 15.03
CA HIS A 27 3.44 -23.55 15.47
C HIS A 27 3.48 -23.58 17.00
N VAL A 28 2.40 -24.04 17.64
CA VAL A 28 2.36 -24.29 19.08
C VAL A 28 2.93 -25.68 19.32
N HIS A 29 4.16 -25.75 19.81
CA HIS A 29 4.65 -26.94 20.47
C HIS A 29 4.23 -26.85 21.95
N GLU A 30 3.36 -27.75 22.38
CA GLU A 30 3.03 -27.93 23.79
C GLU A 30 4.29 -28.35 24.56
N GLN A 31 4.63 -27.59 25.60
CA GLN A 31 4.99 -28.14 26.91
C GLN A 31 4.81 -27.05 27.98
N GLY A 32 4.08 -27.40 29.02
CA GLY A 32 3.32 -26.46 29.83
C GLY A 32 4.08 -25.68 30.89
N THR A 33 3.48 -24.54 31.25
CA THR A 33 3.37 -24.04 32.62
C THR A 33 2.20 -23.05 32.66
N MET A 34 1.18 -23.37 33.46
CA MET A 34 0.15 -22.50 34.05
C MET A 34 -0.16 -21.19 33.33
N ALA A 35 -1.29 -21.16 32.60
CA ALA A 35 -1.92 -19.93 32.16
C ALA A 35 -2.21 -19.05 33.39
N GLY A 36 -1.50 -17.92 33.51
CA GLY A 36 -1.72 -16.95 34.56
C GLY A 36 -3.15 -16.41 34.51
N GLU A 37 -3.85 -16.48 35.63
CA GLU A 37 -5.18 -15.93 35.88
C GLU A 37 -5.19 -14.38 35.92
N GLY A 38 -4.51 -13.73 34.97
CA GLY A 38 -4.52 -12.28 34.82
C GLY A 38 -5.60 -11.89 33.84
N ARG A 39 -6.70 -11.27 34.31
CA ARG A 39 -7.58 -10.53 33.39
C ARG A 39 -6.72 -9.52 32.61
N PRO A 40 -6.96 -9.34 31.30
CA PRO A 40 -6.27 -8.31 30.52
C PRO A 40 -6.34 -6.98 31.26
N LYS A 41 -5.18 -6.37 31.48
CA LYS A 41 -5.09 -5.08 32.17
C LYS A 41 -5.46 -3.97 31.20
N ILE A 42 -6.38 -3.10 31.62
CA ILE A 42 -6.69 -1.86 30.91
C ILE A 42 -5.69 -0.81 31.38
N ASN A 43 -4.97 -0.21 30.43
CA ASN A 43 -4.10 0.94 30.68
C ASN A 43 -4.65 2.13 29.92
N GLU A 44 -4.74 3.28 30.58
CA GLU A 44 -5.21 4.52 29.98
C GLU A 44 -4.06 5.50 29.82
N LYS A 45 -3.96 6.09 28.63
CA LYS A 45 -3.02 7.17 28.33
C LYS A 45 -3.71 8.19 27.44
N LYS A 46 -3.68 9.46 27.86
CA LYS A 46 -4.12 10.57 27.02
C LYS A 46 -3.13 10.76 25.86
N ILE A 47 -3.63 10.75 24.62
CA ILE A 47 -2.82 10.98 23.40
C ILE A 47 -3.04 12.41 22.88
N ALA A 48 -4.29 12.85 22.77
CA ALA A 48 -4.63 14.19 22.31
C ALA A 48 -5.94 14.71 22.92
N THR A 49 -6.22 15.99 22.71
CA THR A 49 -7.54 16.60 22.94
C THR A 49 -8.05 17.10 21.60
N LEU A 50 -9.31 16.79 21.28
CA LEU A 50 -9.99 17.25 20.07
C LEU A 50 -11.14 18.17 20.45
N ASP A 51 -11.42 19.14 19.60
CA ASP A 51 -12.58 20.02 19.73
C ASP A 51 -13.81 19.33 19.12
N LEU A 52 -14.81 19.08 19.95
CA LEU A 52 -16.04 18.40 19.55
C LEU A 52 -16.94 19.24 18.66
N GLU A 53 -16.76 20.57 18.65
CA GLU A 53 -17.54 21.47 17.79
C GLU A 53 -17.05 21.44 16.34
N THR A 54 -15.75 21.20 16.13
CA THR A 54 -15.13 21.25 14.81
C THR A 54 -14.76 19.87 14.26
N VAL A 55 -14.68 18.83 15.08
CA VAL A 55 -14.33 17.48 14.60
C VAL A 55 -15.35 16.95 13.61
N VAL A 56 -14.87 16.44 12.48
CA VAL A 56 -15.72 15.75 11.50
C VAL A 56 -16.05 14.36 12.05
N PRO A 57 -17.33 13.99 12.20
CA PRO A 57 -17.72 12.68 12.73
C PRO A 57 -17.11 11.53 11.94
N ARG A 58 -16.67 10.48 12.66
CA ARG A 58 -16.04 9.26 12.11
C ARG A 58 -14.72 9.49 11.35
N SER A 59 -14.07 10.63 11.54
CA SER A 59 -12.74 10.90 10.98
C SER A 59 -11.58 10.53 11.90
N LEU A 60 -11.84 10.21 13.17
CA LEU A 60 -10.83 9.86 14.17
C LEU A 60 -10.35 8.41 14.01
N PHE A 61 -9.05 8.21 13.87
CA PHE A 61 -8.40 6.89 13.87
C PHE A 61 -7.00 6.95 14.49
N PHE A 62 -6.43 5.78 14.79
CA PHE A 62 -5.10 5.64 15.37
C PHE A 62 -4.07 5.15 14.34
N SER A 63 -2.79 5.47 14.58
CA SER A 63 -1.68 4.74 13.95
C SER A 63 -1.72 3.25 14.31
N PRO A 64 -1.11 2.36 13.50
CA PRO A 64 -1.13 0.91 13.77
C PRO A 64 -0.58 0.52 15.14
N ASP A 65 0.38 1.28 15.68
CA ASP A 65 0.95 1.09 17.02
C ASP A 65 0.12 1.71 18.16
N GLY A 66 -1.01 2.36 17.84
CA GLY A 66 -1.90 3.01 18.78
C GLY A 66 -1.34 4.28 19.44
N ARG A 67 -0.18 4.78 19.00
CA ARG A 67 0.53 5.89 19.66
C ARG A 67 0.13 7.27 19.16
N HIS A 68 -0.40 7.36 17.96
CA HIS A 68 -0.77 8.61 17.29
C HIS A 68 -2.27 8.58 16.94
N ALA A 69 -2.93 9.73 17.09
CA ALA A 69 -4.34 9.92 16.74
C ALA A 69 -4.47 10.99 15.67
N ILE A 70 -5.32 10.74 14.69
CA ILE A 70 -5.54 11.63 13.56
C ILE A 70 -7.03 11.80 13.29
N TRP A 71 -7.44 13.03 12.98
CA TRP A 71 -8.81 13.36 12.65
C TRP A 71 -8.88 14.55 11.69
N VAL A 72 -10.07 14.79 11.16
CA VAL A 72 -10.37 15.99 10.37
C VAL A 72 -11.14 16.97 11.25
N SER A 73 -10.69 18.22 11.25
CA SER A 73 -11.40 19.36 11.85
C SER A 73 -11.95 20.24 10.74
N LYS A 74 -13.18 20.73 10.87
CA LYS A 74 -13.82 21.68 9.96
C LYS A 74 -14.22 22.92 10.74
N ALA A 75 -13.69 24.08 10.35
CA ALA A 75 -14.05 25.38 10.89
C ALA A 75 -14.49 26.29 9.74
N GLY A 76 -15.75 26.73 9.77
CA GLY A 76 -16.37 27.39 8.61
C GLY A 76 -16.33 26.49 7.37
N GLU A 77 -15.79 27.01 6.27
CA GLU A 77 -15.66 26.29 4.99
C GLU A 77 -14.33 25.55 4.82
N GLN A 78 -13.44 25.62 5.80
CA GLN A 78 -12.09 25.05 5.71
C GLN A 78 -11.95 23.79 6.55
N PHE A 79 -11.18 22.84 6.02
CA PHE A 79 -10.80 21.62 6.69
C PHE A 79 -9.34 21.68 7.13
N ARG A 80 -9.01 20.95 8.18
CA ARG A 80 -7.63 20.68 8.62
C ARG A 80 -7.53 19.21 8.98
N VAL A 81 -6.46 18.56 8.53
CA VAL A 81 -6.06 17.25 9.05
C VAL A 81 -5.22 17.49 10.29
N VAL A 82 -5.57 16.86 11.40
CA VAL A 82 -4.96 17.07 12.71
C VAL A 82 -4.27 15.79 13.15
N LEU A 83 -2.99 15.88 13.50
CA LEU A 83 -2.20 14.77 14.05
C LEU A 83 -1.81 15.11 15.49
N ASP A 84 -2.23 14.30 16.45
CA ASP A 84 -1.96 14.47 17.89
C ASP A 84 -2.29 15.88 18.43
N GLY A 85 -3.35 16.49 17.90
CA GLY A 85 -3.78 17.85 18.27
C GLY A 85 -3.04 18.97 17.52
N VAL A 86 -2.02 18.64 16.73
CA VAL A 86 -1.34 19.61 15.86
C VAL A 86 -2.07 19.68 14.53
N ALA A 87 -2.75 20.79 14.29
CA ALA A 87 -3.52 21.00 13.08
C ALA A 87 -2.59 21.38 11.91
N GLY A 88 -2.72 20.67 10.79
CA GLY A 88 -2.08 21.04 9.53
C GLY A 88 -2.63 22.33 8.92
N PRO A 89 -2.11 22.73 7.76
CA PRO A 89 -2.60 23.90 7.04
C PRO A 89 -4.08 23.74 6.64
N PRO A 90 -4.83 24.86 6.60
CA PRO A 90 -6.22 24.83 6.16
C PRO A 90 -6.30 24.49 4.67
N VAL A 91 -7.31 23.71 4.30
CA VAL A 91 -7.61 23.35 2.92
C VAL A 91 -9.09 23.54 2.64
N ASP A 92 -9.41 24.02 1.45
CA ASP A 92 -10.81 24.33 1.10
C ASP A 92 -11.62 23.07 0.79
N SER A 93 -10.98 22.00 0.32
CA SER A 93 -11.63 20.72 -0.01
C SER A 93 -10.70 19.55 0.27
N LEU A 94 -11.18 18.59 1.07
CA LEU A 94 -10.58 17.26 1.16
C LEU A 94 -11.22 16.36 0.12
N ALA A 95 -10.39 15.74 -0.71
CA ALA A 95 -10.90 14.78 -1.69
C ALA A 95 -11.33 13.50 -0.98
N LYS A 96 -12.29 12.79 -1.58
CA LYS A 96 -12.63 11.44 -1.14
C LYS A 96 -11.44 10.51 -1.43
N GLY A 97 -10.76 10.08 -0.38
CA GLY A 97 -9.56 9.25 -0.48
C GLY A 97 -9.02 8.87 0.88
N PRO A 98 -7.95 8.05 0.94
CA PRO A 98 -7.38 7.64 2.20
C PRO A 98 -6.66 8.81 2.87
N VAL A 99 -6.74 8.85 4.19
CA VAL A 99 -5.77 9.56 5.03
C VAL A 99 -4.82 8.47 5.55
N VAL A 100 -3.56 8.52 5.14
CA VAL A 100 -2.56 7.48 5.36
C VAL A 100 -1.53 7.97 6.37
N LEU A 101 -1.22 7.15 7.37
CA LEU A 101 -0.12 7.36 8.29
C LEU A 101 1.10 6.54 7.88
N SER A 102 2.30 7.07 8.11
CA SER A 102 3.51 6.24 8.09
C SER A 102 3.45 5.15 9.16
N PRO A 103 4.24 4.07 9.04
CA PRO A 103 4.24 2.98 10.03
C PRO A 103 4.55 3.43 11.46
N ASP A 104 5.36 4.49 11.63
CA ASP A 104 5.66 5.10 12.92
C ASP A 104 4.62 6.15 13.36
N GLY A 105 3.58 6.42 12.55
CA GLY A 105 2.50 7.36 12.83
C GLY A 105 2.89 8.84 12.77
N ARG A 106 4.11 9.17 12.35
CA ARG A 106 4.64 10.54 12.41
C ARG A 106 4.43 11.36 11.15
N ARG A 107 4.15 10.70 10.04
CA ARG A 107 3.93 11.33 8.74
C ARG A 107 2.52 11.04 8.25
N ILE A 108 1.95 12.04 7.58
CA ILE A 108 0.57 11.98 7.10
C ILE A 108 0.51 12.27 5.61
N VAL A 109 -0.33 11.52 4.92
CA VAL A 109 -0.66 11.76 3.52
C VAL A 109 -2.16 11.78 3.35
N TYR A 110 -2.67 12.77 2.62
CA TYR A 110 -4.09 12.87 2.29
C TYR A 110 -4.26 13.55 0.93
N LEU A 111 -5.48 13.50 0.40
CA LEU A 111 -5.80 14.09 -0.90
C LEU A 111 -6.63 15.36 -0.72
N ILE A 112 -6.28 16.39 -1.47
CA ILE A 112 -7.10 17.60 -1.62
C ILE A 112 -7.61 17.68 -3.05
N GLU A 113 -8.73 18.37 -3.22
CA GLU A 113 -9.31 18.65 -4.52
C GLU A 113 -9.36 20.16 -4.75
N ASN A 114 -8.84 20.61 -5.87
CA ASN A 114 -9.01 21.98 -6.32
C ASN A 114 -10.47 22.17 -6.78
N LYS A 115 -11.21 23.06 -6.10
CA LYS A 115 -12.64 23.29 -6.37
C LYS A 115 -12.92 23.87 -7.76
N THR A 116 -11.94 24.56 -8.36
CA THR A 116 -12.11 25.26 -9.65
C THR A 116 -11.92 24.32 -10.82
N ASN A 117 -10.85 23.52 -10.82
CA ASN A 117 -10.49 22.66 -11.95
C ASN A 117 -10.71 21.16 -11.68
N ARG A 118 -11.16 20.79 -10.47
CA ARG A 118 -11.44 19.41 -10.02
C ARG A 118 -10.20 18.50 -10.02
N ARG A 119 -8.99 19.06 -10.06
CA ARG A 119 -7.72 18.32 -9.98
C ARG A 119 -7.43 17.93 -8.54
N LEU A 120 -6.69 16.83 -8.38
CA LEU A 120 -6.29 16.26 -7.11
C LEU A 120 -4.81 16.54 -6.84
N SER A 121 -4.48 16.87 -5.59
CA SER A 121 -3.09 16.91 -5.12
C SER A 121 -2.92 15.97 -3.94
N VAL A 122 -1.78 15.31 -3.91
CA VAL A 122 -1.32 14.55 -2.74
C VAL A 122 -0.65 15.54 -1.79
N VAL A 123 -1.15 15.64 -0.55
CA VAL A 123 -0.54 16.44 0.50
C VAL A 123 0.30 15.52 1.37
N ILE A 124 1.59 15.81 1.49
CA ILE A 124 2.54 15.06 2.31
C ILE A 124 3.00 15.99 3.43
N ASP A 125 2.71 15.62 4.69
CA ASP A 125 3.11 16.37 5.88
C ASP A 125 2.70 17.86 5.80
N GLY A 126 1.49 18.11 5.31
CA GLY A 126 0.92 19.46 5.12
C GLY A 126 1.38 20.19 3.85
N THR A 127 2.30 19.64 3.07
CA THR A 127 2.78 20.25 1.82
C THR A 127 2.06 19.64 0.61
N PRO A 128 1.25 20.42 -0.14
CA PRO A 128 0.61 19.92 -1.36
C PRO A 128 1.64 19.73 -2.47
N GLY A 129 1.57 18.59 -3.16
CA GLY A 129 2.29 18.32 -4.39
C GLY A 129 1.59 18.83 -5.65
N PRO A 130 2.07 18.42 -6.84
CA PRO A 130 1.45 18.79 -8.12
C PRO A 130 -0.02 18.37 -8.24
N GLU A 131 -0.71 19.00 -9.19
CA GLU A 131 -2.12 18.70 -9.50
C GLU A 131 -2.25 17.64 -10.60
N TYR A 132 -3.13 16.66 -10.37
CA TYR A 132 -3.38 15.51 -11.24
C TYR A 132 -4.87 15.36 -11.54
N GLU A 133 -5.20 14.63 -12.61
CA GLU A 133 -6.59 14.30 -12.97
C GLU A 133 -7.17 13.28 -12.02
N LYS A 134 -6.34 12.29 -11.67
CA LYS A 134 -6.70 11.18 -10.79
C LYS A 134 -5.46 10.74 -10.03
N ILE A 135 -5.68 10.25 -8.82
CA ILE A 135 -4.71 9.47 -8.05
C ILE A 135 -5.19 8.02 -8.05
N LEU A 136 -4.27 7.09 -8.26
CA LEU A 136 -4.57 5.67 -8.38
C LEU A 136 -5.14 5.12 -7.07
N SER A 137 -6.26 4.39 -7.16
CA SER A 137 -6.86 3.69 -6.01
C SER A 137 -5.85 2.75 -5.32
N GLY A 138 -5.86 2.72 -3.99
CA GLY A 138 -4.88 1.97 -3.20
C GLY A 138 -3.54 2.67 -3.01
N THR A 139 -3.42 3.91 -3.48
CA THR A 139 -2.27 4.80 -3.24
C THR A 139 -2.76 6.13 -2.66
N PRO A 140 -1.89 6.97 -2.03
CA PRO A 140 -0.45 6.79 -1.79
C PRO A 140 -0.09 5.67 -0.79
N ILE A 141 1.14 5.16 -0.87
CA ILE A 141 1.71 4.17 0.06
C ILE A 141 3.03 4.65 0.65
N PHE A 142 3.30 4.30 1.91
CA PHE A 142 4.61 4.49 2.54
C PHE A 142 5.49 3.24 2.37
N SER A 143 6.81 3.43 2.32
CA SER A 143 7.74 2.34 2.55
C SER A 143 7.65 1.81 3.98
N PRO A 144 8.09 0.57 4.27
CA PRO A 144 8.05 -0.01 5.62
C PRO A 144 8.74 0.83 6.71
N ASN A 145 9.79 1.57 6.36
CA ASN A 145 10.46 2.50 7.28
C ASN A 145 9.82 3.90 7.35
N GLY A 146 8.72 4.15 6.63
CA GLY A 146 7.98 5.42 6.60
C GLY A 146 8.67 6.59 5.89
N ARG A 147 9.89 6.39 5.36
CA ARG A 147 10.69 7.49 4.79
C ARG A 147 10.32 7.81 3.36
N ARG A 148 9.85 6.81 2.60
CA ARG A 148 9.53 6.96 1.18
C ARG A 148 8.04 6.89 0.94
N ILE A 149 7.57 7.57 -0.10
CA ILE A 149 6.17 7.60 -0.49
C ILE A 149 6.07 7.36 -2.00
N ALA A 150 5.12 6.51 -2.40
CA ALA A 150 4.81 6.28 -3.80
C ALA A 150 3.31 6.41 -4.08
N TYR A 151 2.96 6.93 -5.25
CA TYR A 151 1.58 6.93 -5.74
C TYR A 151 1.51 6.92 -7.27
N GLY A 152 0.43 6.35 -7.80
CA GLY A 152 0.12 6.47 -9.22
C GLY A 152 -0.73 7.70 -9.46
N ALA A 153 -0.47 8.44 -10.54
CA ALA A 153 -1.24 9.64 -10.88
C ALA A 153 -1.48 9.73 -12.39
N LEU A 154 -2.64 10.27 -12.77
CA LEU A 154 -3.01 10.53 -14.16
C LEU A 154 -2.78 12.01 -14.47
N LEU A 155 -1.99 12.29 -15.51
CA LEU A 155 -1.73 13.63 -16.01
C LEU A 155 -1.72 13.58 -17.54
N GLN A 156 -2.50 14.45 -18.20
CA GLN A 156 -2.53 14.53 -19.67
C GLN A 156 -2.80 13.15 -20.32
N GLU A 157 -3.80 12.43 -19.80
CA GLU A 157 -4.20 11.09 -20.26
C GLU A 157 -3.13 10.00 -20.12
N LYS A 158 -2.02 10.25 -19.42
CA LYS A 158 -0.96 9.28 -19.13
C LYS A 158 -0.80 9.06 -17.64
N TYR A 159 -0.59 7.80 -17.27
CA TYR A 159 -0.28 7.46 -15.88
C TYR A 159 1.22 7.59 -15.64
N GLN A 160 1.58 8.19 -14.51
CA GLN A 160 2.93 8.27 -13.99
C GLN A 160 2.94 7.66 -12.59
N VAL A 161 4.07 7.05 -12.20
CA VAL A 161 4.34 6.75 -10.81
C VAL A 161 5.19 7.88 -10.23
N VAL A 162 4.71 8.49 -9.15
CA VAL A 162 5.46 9.48 -8.39
C VAL A 162 6.09 8.77 -7.20
N LEU A 163 7.41 8.88 -7.10
CA LEU A 163 8.20 8.30 -6.02
C LEU A 163 9.01 9.42 -5.36
N ASP A 164 8.79 9.62 -4.07
CA ASP A 164 9.48 10.65 -3.27
C ASP A 164 9.35 12.06 -3.89
N GLY A 165 8.17 12.35 -4.46
CA GLY A 165 7.84 13.63 -5.10
C GLY A 165 8.32 13.75 -6.56
N MET A 166 9.05 12.77 -7.08
CA MET A 166 9.54 12.75 -8.46
C MET A 166 8.64 11.90 -9.35
N ALA A 167 8.05 12.51 -10.37
CA ALA A 167 7.26 11.80 -11.37
C ALA A 167 8.17 11.01 -12.33
N GLY A 168 7.83 9.74 -12.53
CA GLY A 168 8.48 8.86 -13.50
C GLY A 168 7.95 9.04 -14.93
N PRO A 169 8.29 8.10 -15.84
CA PRO A 169 7.84 8.14 -17.23
C PRO A 169 6.33 7.99 -17.40
N ASP A 170 5.85 8.36 -18.59
CA ASP A 170 4.46 8.20 -19.00
C ASP A 170 4.15 6.77 -19.43
N TYR A 171 3.02 6.25 -18.93
CA TYR A 171 2.50 4.92 -19.25
C TYR A 171 1.02 4.98 -19.62
N GLU A 172 0.57 3.95 -20.33
CA GLU A 172 -0.85 3.73 -20.63
C GLU A 172 -1.61 3.29 -19.37
N LEU A 173 -0.98 2.46 -18.53
CA LEU A 173 -1.49 1.99 -17.24
C LEU A 173 -0.33 1.82 -16.26
N VAL A 174 -0.62 2.00 -14.97
CA VAL A 174 0.28 1.65 -13.86
C VAL A 174 -0.52 0.98 -12.75
N GLY A 175 0.11 0.09 -11.98
CA GLY A 175 -0.54 -0.62 -10.88
C GLY A 175 0.44 -1.40 -10.02
N HIS A 176 -0.06 -2.00 -8.94
CA HIS A 176 0.70 -2.89 -8.05
C HIS A 176 2.03 -2.28 -7.55
N LEU A 177 1.97 -1.07 -7.00
CA LEU A 177 3.14 -0.43 -6.39
C LEU A 177 3.50 -1.17 -5.09
N THR A 178 4.78 -1.51 -4.91
CA THR A 178 5.25 -2.20 -3.71
C THR A 178 6.68 -1.85 -3.36
N PHE A 179 6.98 -1.77 -2.07
CA PHE A 179 8.33 -1.63 -1.53
C PHE A 179 8.82 -2.97 -1.00
N SER A 180 10.14 -3.21 -1.06
CA SER A 180 10.76 -4.30 -0.31
C SER A 180 10.66 -4.05 1.20
N ALA A 181 10.78 -5.12 2.00
CA ALA A 181 10.64 -5.04 3.46
C ALA A 181 11.70 -4.13 4.10
N ASP A 182 12.92 -4.10 3.56
CA ASP A 182 13.99 -3.21 3.98
C ASP A 182 13.86 -1.76 3.44
N SER A 183 12.79 -1.46 2.69
CA SER A 183 12.46 -0.16 2.08
C SER A 183 13.45 0.33 1.01
N ARG A 184 14.41 -0.48 0.58
CA ARG A 184 15.44 -0.07 -0.39
C ARG A 184 14.96 -0.19 -1.82
N HIS A 185 14.23 -1.25 -2.12
CA HIS A 185 13.75 -1.54 -3.46
C HIS A 185 12.28 -1.13 -3.61
N PHE A 186 11.93 -0.71 -4.83
CA PHE A 186 10.57 -0.33 -5.19
C PHE A 186 10.23 -0.89 -6.57
N ALA A 187 9.06 -1.52 -6.68
CA ALA A 187 8.59 -2.11 -7.91
C ALA A 187 7.14 -1.71 -8.22
N TYR A 188 6.81 -1.64 -9.51
CA TYR A 188 5.45 -1.45 -9.97
C TYR A 188 5.23 -2.08 -11.36
N ALA A 189 3.99 -2.45 -11.65
CA ALA A 189 3.58 -2.87 -12.99
C ALA A 189 3.24 -1.64 -13.84
N ALA A 190 3.65 -1.65 -15.10
CA ALA A 190 3.37 -0.60 -16.07
C ALA A 190 2.99 -1.19 -17.43
N GLN A 191 2.27 -0.41 -18.23
CA GLN A 191 1.94 -0.75 -19.61
C GLN A 191 2.39 0.36 -20.57
N LYS A 192 3.07 -0.03 -21.65
CA LYS A 192 3.43 0.84 -22.77
C LYS A 192 3.38 0.04 -24.07
N GLU A 193 2.84 0.65 -25.13
CA GLU A 193 2.75 0.01 -26.45
C GLU A 193 2.02 -1.35 -26.39
N LYS A 194 0.95 -1.43 -25.59
CA LYS A 194 0.14 -2.64 -25.36
C LYS A 194 0.90 -3.82 -24.73
N LYS A 195 2.12 -3.61 -24.24
CA LYS A 195 2.89 -4.60 -23.47
C LYS A 195 2.99 -4.18 -22.01
N ARG A 196 2.95 -5.17 -21.12
CA ARG A 196 3.09 -4.98 -19.68
C ARG A 196 4.47 -5.44 -19.22
N PHE A 197 5.03 -4.76 -18.24
CA PHE A 197 6.33 -5.07 -17.66
C PHE A 197 6.38 -4.56 -16.22
N ILE A 198 7.36 -5.07 -15.47
CA ILE A 198 7.66 -4.58 -14.13
C ILE A 198 8.78 -3.55 -14.23
N VAL A 199 8.61 -2.41 -13.59
CA VAL A 199 9.70 -1.48 -13.33
C VAL A 199 10.22 -1.77 -11.94
N LEU A 200 11.51 -2.12 -11.83
CA LEU A 200 12.21 -2.36 -10.57
C LEU A 200 13.30 -1.30 -10.43
N ASP A 201 13.23 -0.49 -9.37
CA ASP A 201 14.19 0.58 -9.08
C ASP A 201 14.43 1.54 -10.26
N GLY A 202 13.35 1.84 -10.99
CA GLY A 202 13.37 2.71 -12.16
C GLY A 202 13.81 2.03 -13.47
N VAL A 203 14.19 0.76 -13.43
CA VAL A 203 14.58 -0.03 -14.61
C VAL A 203 13.40 -0.86 -15.10
N ALA A 204 12.98 -0.60 -16.34
CA ALA A 204 11.94 -1.38 -17.00
C ALA A 204 12.44 -2.79 -17.38
N GLY A 205 11.65 -3.79 -17.01
CA GLY A 205 11.88 -5.19 -17.33
C GLY A 205 11.49 -5.63 -18.74
N PRO A 206 11.61 -6.93 -19.03
CA PRO A 206 11.15 -7.49 -20.30
C PRO A 206 9.63 -7.31 -20.51
N PRO A 207 9.20 -7.05 -21.75
CA PRO A 207 7.80 -6.86 -22.09
C PRO A 207 7.05 -8.19 -22.24
N PHE A 208 5.84 -8.24 -21.70
CA PHE A 208 4.95 -9.41 -21.71
C PHE A 208 3.52 -9.02 -22.09
N GLU A 209 2.66 -10.02 -22.31
CA GLU A 209 1.22 -9.81 -22.49
C GLU A 209 0.56 -9.42 -21.16
N ASP A 210 0.99 -10.07 -20.08
CA ASP A 210 0.57 -9.73 -18.72
C ASP A 210 1.67 -9.99 -17.70
N VAL A 211 1.63 -9.27 -16.58
CA VAL A 211 2.55 -9.43 -15.45
C VAL A 211 1.81 -9.29 -14.12
N PHE A 212 2.21 -10.06 -13.12
CA PHE A 212 1.66 -9.96 -11.77
C PHE A 212 2.77 -10.11 -10.73
N ILE A 213 3.02 -9.07 -9.94
CA ILE A 213 4.03 -9.09 -8.87
C ILE A 213 3.60 -10.07 -7.79
N SER A 214 4.42 -11.09 -7.54
CA SER A 214 4.24 -11.99 -6.39
C SER A 214 4.76 -11.35 -5.11
N GLY A 215 5.91 -10.69 -5.19
CA GLY A 215 6.48 -9.92 -4.09
C GLY A 215 8.01 -9.95 -4.08
N PHE A 216 8.58 -9.18 -3.15
CA PHE A 216 9.99 -9.32 -2.79
C PHE A 216 10.19 -10.54 -1.90
N SER A 217 11.38 -11.13 -2.00
CA SER A 217 11.84 -12.09 -1.02
C SER A 217 11.81 -11.51 0.40
N PRO A 218 11.65 -12.36 1.44
CA PRO A 218 11.74 -11.96 2.85
C PRO A 218 13.01 -11.17 3.22
N ASP A 219 14.15 -11.51 2.62
CA ASP A 219 15.43 -10.81 2.80
C ASP A 219 15.55 -9.54 1.93
N SER A 220 14.50 -9.17 1.20
CA SER A 220 14.40 -8.00 0.32
C SER A 220 15.32 -7.98 -0.91
N ARG A 221 16.07 -9.05 -1.19
CA ARG A 221 17.07 -9.06 -2.27
C ARG A 221 16.53 -9.35 -3.66
N HIS A 222 15.42 -10.09 -3.76
CA HIS A 222 14.92 -10.60 -5.04
C HIS A 222 13.46 -10.24 -5.25
N LEU A 223 13.12 -9.75 -6.44
CA LEU A 223 11.74 -9.55 -6.87
C LEU A 223 11.29 -10.74 -7.70
N VAL A 224 10.13 -11.31 -7.35
CA VAL A 224 9.53 -12.43 -8.08
C VAL A 224 8.15 -12.07 -8.58
N TYR A 225 7.89 -12.38 -9.85
CA TYR A 225 6.59 -12.12 -10.48
C TYR A 225 6.25 -13.15 -11.55
N TYR A 226 4.97 -13.24 -11.89
CA TYR A 226 4.48 -14.05 -13.00
C TYR A 226 4.44 -13.20 -14.26
N ALA A 227 4.71 -13.83 -15.40
CA ALA A 227 4.55 -13.22 -16.71
C ALA A 227 3.84 -14.19 -17.67
N ASN A 228 2.97 -13.64 -18.52
CA ASN A 228 2.29 -14.37 -19.58
C ASN A 228 2.82 -13.94 -20.96
N GLN A 229 3.12 -14.91 -21.82
CA GLN A 229 3.62 -14.71 -23.18
C GLN A 229 3.22 -15.89 -24.06
N GLU A 230 2.61 -15.65 -25.23
CA GLU A 230 2.31 -16.70 -26.21
C GLU A 230 1.51 -17.88 -25.62
N LYS A 231 0.53 -17.58 -24.74
CA LYS A 231 -0.27 -18.56 -23.98
C LYS A 231 0.53 -19.43 -23.00
N LYS A 232 1.79 -19.11 -22.74
CA LYS A 232 2.61 -19.71 -21.70
C LYS A 232 2.76 -18.76 -20.52
N GLN A 233 2.95 -19.35 -19.34
CA GLN A 233 3.31 -18.66 -18.12
C GLN A 233 4.77 -18.92 -17.79
N ARG A 234 5.41 -17.94 -17.14
CA ARG A 234 6.77 -18.04 -16.61
C ARG A 234 6.87 -17.29 -15.28
N VAL A 235 7.71 -17.80 -14.39
CA VAL A 235 8.20 -17.04 -13.25
C VAL A 235 9.39 -16.20 -13.70
N VAL A 236 9.43 -14.95 -13.27
CA VAL A 236 10.54 -14.04 -13.51
C VAL A 236 11.14 -13.66 -12.16
N VAL A 237 12.46 -13.82 -12.04
CA VAL A 237 13.24 -13.43 -10.86
C VAL A 237 14.19 -12.33 -11.31
N ASP A 238 14.10 -11.15 -10.68
CA ASP A 238 14.97 -10.00 -10.97
C ASP A 238 15.08 -9.65 -12.46
N GLN A 239 13.91 -9.58 -13.10
CA GLN A 239 13.79 -9.29 -14.54
C GLN A 239 14.36 -10.37 -15.47
N GLN A 240 14.78 -11.54 -14.96
CA GLN A 240 15.29 -12.67 -15.73
C GLN A 240 14.20 -13.73 -15.93
N PRO A 241 13.65 -13.90 -17.14
CA PRO A 241 12.55 -14.83 -17.37
C PRO A 241 12.98 -16.29 -17.25
N GLY A 242 12.22 -17.08 -16.49
CA GLY A 242 12.44 -18.51 -16.36
C GLY A 242 11.81 -19.36 -17.48
N GLN A 243 11.76 -20.66 -17.22
CA GLN A 243 11.17 -21.66 -18.12
C GLN A 243 9.67 -21.43 -18.35
N GLU A 244 9.18 -21.93 -19.49
CA GLU A 244 7.79 -21.82 -19.92
C GLU A 244 6.97 -23.02 -19.47
N PHE A 245 5.73 -22.71 -19.07
CA PHE A 245 4.72 -23.66 -18.61
C PHE A 245 3.36 -23.29 -19.17
N ASP A 246 2.46 -24.26 -19.32
CA ASP A 246 1.07 -24.02 -19.69
C ASP A 246 0.31 -23.31 -18.56
N SER A 247 0.67 -23.60 -17.31
CA SER A 247 0.17 -22.90 -16.13
C SER A 247 1.16 -23.05 -14.97
N ILE A 248 1.18 -22.07 -14.07
CA ILE A 248 2.03 -22.05 -12.88
C ILE A 248 1.15 -21.87 -11.63
N GLY A 249 1.35 -22.73 -10.64
CA GLY A 249 0.74 -22.63 -9.32
C GLY A 249 1.37 -21.54 -8.45
N PRO A 250 0.93 -21.40 -7.19
CA PRO A 250 1.45 -20.37 -6.29
C PRO A 250 2.95 -20.55 -6.03
N ILE A 251 3.70 -19.46 -6.15
CA ILE A 251 5.12 -19.37 -5.77
C ILE A 251 5.24 -19.29 -4.26
N GLN A 252 6.09 -20.14 -3.71
CA GLN A 252 6.44 -20.16 -2.29
C GLN A 252 7.89 -19.74 -2.12
N PHE A 253 8.12 -18.76 -1.26
CA PHE A 253 9.44 -18.42 -0.75
C PHE A 253 9.79 -19.39 0.39
N LEU A 254 10.87 -20.14 0.22
CA LEU A 254 11.39 -21.09 1.20
C LEU A 254 12.75 -20.58 1.70
N TYR A 255 12.86 -20.39 3.01
CA TYR A 255 14.06 -19.89 3.67
C TYR A 255 14.41 -20.82 4.83
N GLU A 256 15.65 -21.31 4.87
CA GLU A 256 16.14 -22.07 6.02
C GLU A 256 16.26 -21.19 7.27
N LYS A 257 16.63 -19.91 7.08
CA LYS A 257 16.75 -18.87 8.10
C LYS A 257 16.38 -17.51 7.50
N LYS A 258 16.00 -16.55 8.36
CA LYS A 258 15.60 -15.18 7.97
C LYS A 258 16.59 -14.48 7.02
N ASP A 259 17.88 -14.78 7.16
CA ASP A 259 18.97 -14.23 6.33
C ASP A 259 19.78 -15.34 5.61
N GLY A 260 19.23 -16.56 5.51
CA GLY A 260 19.87 -17.69 4.83
C GLY A 260 19.66 -17.66 3.31
N PRO A 261 20.31 -18.56 2.54
CA PRO A 261 20.02 -18.71 1.12
C PRO A 261 18.52 -18.99 0.96
N GLY A 262 17.87 -18.10 0.22
CA GLY A 262 16.47 -18.25 -0.12
C GLY A 262 16.34 -19.14 -1.34
N GLN A 263 15.20 -19.82 -1.47
CA GLN A 263 14.79 -20.39 -2.74
C GLN A 263 13.31 -20.12 -2.97
N ILE A 264 12.90 -20.16 -4.23
CA ILE A 264 11.48 -20.24 -4.59
C ILE A 264 11.15 -21.66 -5.00
N SER A 265 9.96 -22.11 -4.64
CA SER A 265 9.38 -23.36 -5.11
C SER A 265 7.99 -23.10 -5.68
N TYR A 266 7.69 -23.72 -6.81
CA TYR A 266 6.38 -23.65 -7.45
C TYR A 266 6.15 -24.90 -8.30
N VAL A 267 4.90 -25.11 -8.69
CA VAL A 267 4.51 -26.19 -9.60
C VAL A 267 4.19 -25.59 -10.97
N GLY A 268 4.75 -26.16 -12.03
CA GLY A 268 4.44 -25.81 -13.41
C GLY A 268 3.82 -27.00 -14.14
N LEU A 269 2.80 -26.73 -14.95
CA LEU A 269 2.23 -27.71 -15.87
C LEU A 269 2.88 -27.61 -17.24
N ARG A 270 3.25 -28.75 -17.84
CA ARG A 270 3.73 -28.85 -19.21
C ARG A 270 3.07 -30.03 -19.89
N GLY A 271 2.05 -29.76 -20.71
CA GLY A 271 1.15 -30.80 -21.20
C GLY A 271 0.47 -31.52 -20.03
N GLU A 272 0.66 -32.84 -19.94
CA GLU A 272 0.12 -33.67 -18.86
C GLU A 272 1.08 -33.82 -17.66
N GLU A 273 2.28 -33.21 -17.74
CA GLU A 273 3.31 -33.31 -16.71
C GLU A 273 3.12 -32.24 -15.63
N VAL A 274 3.17 -32.66 -14.37
CA VAL A 274 3.25 -31.78 -13.19
C VAL A 274 4.70 -31.72 -12.75
N ILE A 275 5.34 -30.57 -12.92
CA ILE A 275 6.77 -30.38 -12.64
C ILE A 275 6.91 -29.51 -11.40
N GLN A 276 7.64 -29.98 -10.39
CA GLN A 276 8.10 -29.14 -9.30
C GLN A 276 9.36 -28.39 -9.73
N ILE A 277 9.37 -27.06 -9.57
CA ILE A 277 10.53 -26.22 -9.79
C ILE A 277 11.02 -25.75 -8.42
N THR A 278 12.33 -25.81 -8.22
CA THR A 278 13.02 -25.18 -7.10
C THR A 278 14.17 -24.37 -7.67
N GLN A 279 14.21 -23.08 -7.36
CA GLN A 279 15.25 -22.17 -7.84
C GLN A 279 15.84 -21.44 -6.63
N ALA A 280 17.14 -21.60 -6.44
CA ALA A 280 17.88 -20.87 -5.43
C ALA A 280 17.99 -19.37 -5.79
N LEU A 281 18.02 -18.54 -4.75
CA LEU A 281 18.08 -17.07 -4.80
C LEU A 281 19.33 -16.56 -4.07
N ASP A 282 20.41 -17.34 -4.06
CA ASP A 282 21.66 -17.02 -3.38
C ASP A 282 22.67 -16.24 -4.26
#